data_AF-A0ABD5BKU5-F1
#
_entry.id   AF-A0ABD5BKU5-F1
#
_cell.length_a   1.000
_cell.length_b   1.000
_cell.length_c   1.000
_cell.angle_alpha   90.00
_cell.angle_beta   90.00
_cell.angle_gamma   90.00
#
_symmetry.space_group_name_H-M   'P 1'
#
loop_
_entity.id
_entity.type
_entity.pdbx_description
1 polymer ?
#
loop_
_entity_poly.entity_id
_entity_poly.type
_entity_poly.pdbx_seq_one_letter_code
_entity_poly.pdbx_strand_id
1 'polypeptide(L)'
;SEQQRVTMFASWPGPVTWVLPARPETPRLLTGRFSSLAVRVSDHPLVQQLCRQYGKPLVSTSANLSGQEPCRSADEVARQFGEAFPVLAG
;
A
#
# COMPACT_ATOMS: atom_id res chain seq x y z
N SER A 1 17.18 12.29 10.33
CA SER A 1 18.33 13.09 9.89
C SER A 1 18.25 13.31 8.38
N GLU A 2 19.06 14.24 7.84
CA GLU A 2 19.17 14.45 6.39
C GLU A 2 19.59 13.17 5.65
N GLN A 3 20.56 12.45 6.20
CA GLN A 3 21.01 11.17 5.66
C GLN A 3 19.88 10.16 5.48
N GLN A 4 19.00 10.02 6.48
CA GLN A 4 17.84 9.12 6.38
C GLN A 4 16.86 9.53 5.28
N ARG A 5 16.65 10.84 5.06
CA ARG A 5 15.79 11.32 3.97
C ARG A 5 16.39 10.98 2.61
N VAL A 6 17.71 11.18 2.44
CA VAL A 6 18.43 10.83 1.22
C VAL A 6 18.31 9.34 0.92
N THR A 7 18.56 8.47 1.92
CA THR A 7 18.41 7.01 1.76
C THR A 7 16.98 6.61 1.41
N MET A 8 15.99 7.24 2.06
CA MET A 8 14.58 6.98 1.79
C MET A 8 14.19 7.35 0.35
N PHE A 9 14.53 8.56 -0.10
CA PHE A 9 14.23 8.98 -1.47
C PHE A 9 15.01 8.20 -2.52
N ALA A 10 16.24 7.77 -2.24
CA ALA A 10 17.00 6.92 -3.16
C ALA A 10 16.40 5.51 -3.31
N SER A 11 15.65 5.02 -2.32
CA SER A 11 14.96 3.72 -2.38
C SER A 11 13.58 3.76 -3.05
N TRP A 12 13.11 4.97 -3.44
CA TRP A 12 11.80 5.20 -4.02
C TRP A 12 11.89 5.90 -5.39
N PRO A 13 10.98 5.61 -6.33
CA PRO A 13 9.93 4.59 -6.28
C PRO A 13 10.50 3.17 -6.22
N GLY A 14 9.83 2.25 -5.51
CA GLY A 14 10.33 0.89 -5.35
C GLY A 14 9.60 0.07 -4.29
N PRO A 15 10.10 -1.14 -3.98
CA PRO A 15 9.44 -2.08 -3.08
C PRO A 15 9.59 -1.74 -1.59
N VAL A 16 10.50 -0.82 -1.23
CA VAL A 16 10.85 -0.50 0.15
C VAL A 16 9.72 0.25 0.85
N THR A 17 9.37 -0.14 2.07
CA THR A 17 8.41 0.57 2.92
C THR A 17 9.16 1.22 4.08
N TRP A 18 8.92 2.51 4.33
CA TRP A 18 9.52 3.25 5.45
C TRP A 18 8.47 3.55 6.51
N VAL A 19 8.85 3.42 7.78
CA VAL A 19 8.05 3.84 8.93
C VAL A 19 8.43 5.27 9.28
N LEU A 20 7.48 6.19 9.16
CA LEU A 20 7.67 7.63 9.37
C LEU A 20 6.81 8.13 10.53
N PRO A 21 7.23 9.18 11.26
CA PRO A 21 6.35 9.85 12.21
C PRO A 21 5.06 10.32 11.50
N ALA A 22 3.92 9.96 12.07
CA ALA A 22 2.63 10.41 11.57
C ALA A 22 2.34 11.81 12.09
N ARG A 23 1.56 12.59 11.33
CA ARG A 23 1.04 13.87 11.83
C ARG A 23 -0.03 13.61 12.91
N PRO A 24 -0.23 14.52 13.87
CA PRO A 24 -1.25 14.34 14.92
C PRO A 24 -2.66 14.14 14.38
N GLU A 25 -2.96 14.69 13.20
CA GLU A 25 -4.27 14.60 12.55
C GLU A 25 -4.47 13.27 11.78
N THR A 26 -3.44 12.43 11.67
CA THR A 26 -3.56 11.14 10.99
C THR A 26 -4.52 10.22 11.77
N PRO A 27 -5.57 9.65 11.13
CA PRO A 27 -6.52 8.77 11.80
C PRO A 27 -5.86 7.58 12.49
N ARG A 28 -6.33 7.26 13.71
CA ARG A 28 -5.86 6.08 14.47
C ARG A 28 -6.16 4.75 13.80
N LEU A 29 -7.13 4.71 12.88
CA LEU A 29 -7.36 3.55 12.02
C LEU A 29 -6.18 3.23 11.10
N LEU A 30 -5.32 4.22 10.80
CA LEU A 30 -4.12 4.04 9.96
C LEU A 30 -2.87 3.73 10.79
N THR A 31 -2.70 4.40 11.94
CA THR A 31 -1.49 4.23 12.79
C THR A 31 -1.64 3.13 13.84
N GLY A 32 -2.88 2.70 14.11
CA GLY A 32 -3.22 1.81 15.21
C GLY A 32 -2.87 2.42 16.57
N ARG A 33 -2.02 1.69 17.33
CA ARG A 33 -1.54 2.13 18.64
C ARG A 33 -0.30 3.02 18.58
N PHE A 34 0.27 3.27 17.40
CA PHE A 34 1.54 3.96 17.24
C PHE A 34 1.34 5.43 16.82
N SER A 35 2.39 6.23 16.98
CA SER A 35 2.51 7.61 16.47
C SER A 35 3.22 7.69 15.12
N SER A 36 3.42 6.55 14.46
CA SER A 36 4.09 6.42 13.16
C SER A 36 3.21 5.69 12.15
N LEU A 37 3.56 5.81 10.86
CA LEU A 37 2.85 5.21 9.75
C LEU A 37 3.85 4.61 8.75
N ALA A 38 3.55 3.39 8.28
CA ALA A 38 4.29 2.74 7.19
C ALA A 38 3.81 3.29 5.83
N VAL A 39 4.73 3.80 5.02
CA VAL A 39 4.44 4.38 3.70
C VAL A 39 5.38 3.79 2.66
N ARG A 40 4.89 3.63 1.43
CA ARG A 40 5.69 3.22 0.26
C ARG A 40 5.31 4.05 -0.95
N VAL A 41 6.31 4.47 -1.72
CA VAL A 41 6.12 5.02 -3.07
C VAL A 41 6.41 3.91 -4.06
N SER A 42 5.36 3.33 -4.65
CA SER A 42 5.49 2.17 -5.55
C SER A 42 5.98 2.57 -6.94
N ASP A 43 6.81 1.72 -7.53
CA ASP A 43 7.25 1.75 -8.93
C ASP A 43 6.29 1.01 -9.88
N HIS A 44 5.22 0.37 -9.38
CA HIS A 44 4.27 -0.37 -10.21
C HIS A 44 3.41 0.59 -11.06
N PRO A 45 3.49 0.55 -12.40
CA PRO A 45 2.85 1.55 -13.28
C PRO A 45 1.35 1.68 -13.06
N LEU A 46 0.64 0.56 -12.95
CA LEU A 46 -0.82 0.55 -12.73
C LEU A 46 -1.22 1.19 -11.39
N VAL A 47 -0.44 0.97 -10.33
CA VAL A 47 -0.68 1.58 -9.01
C VAL A 47 -0.39 3.08 -9.04
N GLN A 48 0.67 3.50 -9.75
CA GLN A 48 0.94 4.93 -9.94
C GLN A 48 -0.19 5.62 -10.69
N GLN A 49 -0.69 5.02 -11.77
CA GLN A 49 -1.82 5.55 -12.53
C GLN A 49 -3.07 5.65 -11.67
N LEU A 50 -3.42 4.60 -10.93
CA LEU A 50 -4.57 4.58 -10.04
C LEU A 50 -4.48 5.70 -8.99
N CYS A 51 -3.35 5.83 -8.29
CA CYS A 51 -3.16 6.88 -7.28
C CYS A 51 -3.18 8.30 -7.89
N ARG A 52 -2.61 8.49 -9.09
CA ARG A 52 -2.65 9.79 -9.80
C ARG A 52 -4.08 10.17 -10.21
N GLN A 53 -4.85 9.22 -10.73
CA GLN A 53 -6.25 9.44 -11.11
C GLN A 53 -7.14 9.67 -9.88
N TYR A 54 -6.91 8.94 -8.79
CA TYR A 54 -7.64 9.13 -7.53
C TYR A 54 -7.23 10.42 -6.80
N GLY A 55 -6.02 10.92 -7.04
CA GLY A 55 -5.49 12.16 -6.45
C GLY A 55 -5.04 12.02 -4.99
N LYS A 56 -5.01 10.80 -4.43
CA LYS A 56 -4.69 10.49 -3.03
C LYS A 56 -3.98 9.12 -2.91
N PRO A 57 -3.24 8.86 -1.82
CA PRO A 57 -2.68 7.54 -1.56
C PRO A 57 -3.77 6.50 -1.23
N LEU A 58 -3.41 5.22 -1.36
CA LEU A 58 -4.25 4.07 -1.00
C LEU A 58 -3.66 3.33 0.20
N VAL A 59 -4.56 2.79 1.03
CA VAL A 59 -4.19 1.76 2.01
C VAL A 59 -3.97 0.45 1.26
N SER A 60 -2.91 -0.28 1.59
CA SER A 60 -2.54 -1.52 0.91
C SER A 60 -2.24 -2.61 1.93
N THR A 61 -2.72 -3.82 1.63
CA THR A 61 -2.38 -5.08 2.31
C THR A 61 -2.23 -6.17 1.24
N SER A 62 -1.76 -7.36 1.61
CA SER A 62 -1.80 -8.53 0.74
C SER A 62 -3.25 -8.90 0.43
N ALA A 63 -3.51 -9.34 -0.81
CA ALA A 63 -4.82 -9.76 -1.26
C ALA A 63 -5.12 -11.19 -0.79
N ASN A 64 -5.50 -11.34 0.48
CA ASN A 64 -5.94 -12.61 1.04
C ASN A 64 -6.88 -12.41 2.23
N LEU A 65 -7.77 -13.37 2.43
CA LEU A 65 -8.48 -13.51 3.69
C LEU A 65 -7.51 -13.97 4.79
N SER A 66 -7.79 -13.59 6.04
CA SER A 66 -6.94 -13.94 7.17
C SER A 66 -6.73 -15.46 7.26
N GLY A 67 -5.46 -15.88 7.33
CA GLY A 67 -5.09 -17.29 7.37
C GLY A 67 -4.97 -17.98 6.00
N GLN A 68 -5.26 -17.30 4.90
CA GLN A 68 -5.09 -17.84 3.55
C GLN A 68 -3.84 -17.30 2.85
N GLU A 69 -3.40 -18.02 1.83
CA GLU A 69 -2.30 -17.60 0.95
C GLU A 69 -2.67 -16.35 0.14
N PRO A 70 -1.71 -15.41 -0.09
CA PRO A 70 -1.89 -14.26 -0.98
C PRO A 70 -2.28 -14.67 -2.41
N CYS A 71 -3.32 -14.04 -2.95
CA CYS A 71 -3.71 -14.20 -4.34
C CYS A 71 -2.64 -13.60 -5.27
N ARG A 72 -2.33 -14.32 -6.35
CA ARG A 72 -1.38 -13.95 -7.41
C ARG A 72 -2.03 -13.75 -8.79
N SER A 73 -3.34 -14.00 -8.89
CA SER A 73 -4.13 -13.78 -10.11
C SER A 73 -5.54 -13.29 -9.79
N ALA A 74 -6.21 -12.71 -10.78
CA ALA A 74 -7.61 -12.29 -10.65
C ALA A 74 -8.53 -13.48 -10.33
N ASP A 75 -8.27 -14.65 -10.92
CA ASP A 75 -9.04 -15.88 -10.64
C ASP A 75 -8.88 -16.36 -9.19
N GLU A 76 -7.70 -16.17 -8.59
CA GLU A 76 -7.50 -16.44 -7.16
C GLU A 76 -8.27 -15.46 -6.29
N VAL A 77 -8.31 -14.18 -6.68
CA VAL A 77 -9.11 -13.17 -5.99
C VAL A 77 -10.60 -13.50 -6.09
N ALA A 78 -11.11 -13.86 -7.27
CA ALA A 78 -12.51 -14.26 -7.44
C ALA A 78 -12.87 -15.48 -6.58
N ARG A 79 -11.98 -16.48 -6.50
CA ARG A 79 -12.17 -17.66 -5.64
C ARG A 79 -12.20 -17.33 -4.15
N GLN A 80 -11.36 -16.41 -3.67
CA GLN A 80 -11.33 -16.06 -2.24
C GLN A 80 -12.38 -15.02 -1.84
N PHE A 81 -12.60 -14.00 -2.66
CA PHE A 81 -13.42 -12.82 -2.33
C PHE A 81 -14.79 -12.79 -3.03
N GLY A 82 -15.03 -13.71 -3.98
CA GLY A 82 -16.25 -13.83 -4.77
C GLY A 82 -16.17 -13.15 -6.15
N GLU A 83 -16.94 -13.68 -7.11
CA GLU A 83 -16.95 -13.22 -8.52
C GLU A 83 -17.29 -11.73 -8.70
N ALA A 84 -18.08 -11.16 -7.79
CA ALA A 84 -18.49 -9.75 -7.84
C ALA A 84 -17.49 -8.80 -7.17
N PHE A 85 -16.38 -9.30 -6.62
CA PHE A 85 -15.38 -8.46 -5.97
C PHE A 85 -14.66 -7.60 -7.00
N PRO A 86 -14.56 -6.26 -6.80
CA PRO A 86 -13.92 -5.39 -7.78
C PRO A 86 -12.42 -5.64 -7.83
N VAL A 87 -11.93 -6.05 -9.00
CA VAL A 87 -10.49 -6.26 -9.27
C VAL A 87 -10.05 -5.31 -10.37
N LEU A 88 -8.98 -4.56 -10.11
CA LEU A 88 -8.30 -3.81 -11.15
C LEU A 88 -7.43 -4.76 -11.97
N ALA A 89 -7.91 -5.15 -13.14
CA ALA A 89 -7.13 -5.93 -14.10
C ALA A 89 -6.16 -5.02 -14.88
N GLY A 90 -4.97 -5.53 -15.21
CA GLY A 90 -3.96 -4.84 -15.99
C GLY A 90 -2.75 -5.71 -16.27
#